data_AF-A0A376SBQ0-F1
#
_entry.id   AF-A0A376SBQ0-F1
#
_cell.length_a   1.000
_cell.length_b   1.000
_cell.length_c   1.000
_cell.angle_alpha   90.00
_cell.angle_beta   90.00
_cell.angle_gamma   90.00
#
_symmetry.space_group_name_H-M   'P 1'
#
loop_
_entity.id
_entity.type
_entity.pdbx_description
1 polymer ?
#
loop_
_entity_poly.entity_id
_entity_poly.type
_entity_poly.pdbx_seq_one_letter_code
_entity_poly.pdbx_strand_id
1 'polypeptide(L)' 'MVNNMTDLTAQEPAWQTRDHLDDPVIGELRNRFGPDAFTVQATRTGVPVCVDQA' A
#
# COMPACT_ATOMS: atom_id res chain seq x y z
N MET A 1 -18.87 31.56 -26.05
CA MET A 1 -17.91 30.49 -25.74
C MET A 1 -17.81 30.42 -24.23
N VAL A 2 -18.52 29.47 -23.62
CA VAL A 2 -18.50 29.25 -22.17
C VAL A 2 -17.75 27.94 -21.93
N ASN A 3 -16.50 28.04 -21.48
CA ASN A 3 -15.78 26.87 -20.97
C ASN A 3 -16.28 26.63 -19.56
N ASN A 4 -17.29 25.77 -19.43
CA ASN A 4 -17.80 25.31 -18.15
C ASN A 4 -16.75 24.40 -17.50
N MET A 5 -15.73 25.00 -16.89
CA MET A 5 -14.69 24.36 -16.08
C MET A 5 -15.34 23.75 -14.82
N THR A 6 -16.26 22.82 -15.02
CA THR A 6 -16.81 21.95 -13.99
C THR A 6 -15.64 21.13 -13.51
N ASP A 7 -15.18 21.52 -12.33
CA ASP A 7 -14.79 20.55 -11.32
C ASP A 7 -13.65 19.64 -11.75
N LEU A 8 -12.50 20.25 -12.02
CA LEU A 8 -11.23 19.65 -11.60
C LEU A 8 -11.18 19.71 -10.07
N THR A 9 -12.17 19.16 -9.34
CA THR A 9 -11.90 18.68 -7.99
C THR A 9 -10.69 17.81 -8.16
N ALA A 10 -9.60 18.20 -7.50
CA ALA A 10 -8.39 17.44 -7.40
C ALA A 10 -8.79 15.96 -7.33
N GLN A 11 -8.59 15.25 -8.44
CA GLN A 11 -8.64 13.81 -8.42
C GLN A 11 -7.38 13.49 -7.62
N GLU A 12 -7.49 13.56 -6.29
CA GLU A 12 -6.46 13.13 -5.39
C GLU A 12 -6.07 11.77 -5.94
N PRO A 13 -4.80 11.57 -6.31
CA PRO A 13 -4.40 10.28 -6.83
C PRO A 13 -4.88 9.28 -5.78
N ALA A 14 -5.68 8.28 -6.19
CA ALA A 14 -6.33 7.31 -5.30
C ALA A 14 -5.30 6.36 -4.64
N TRP A 15 -4.11 6.86 -4.37
CA TRP A 15 -2.98 6.26 -3.71
C TRP A 15 -3.25 6.28 -2.20
N GLN A 16 -4.27 5.51 -1.80
CA GLN A 16 -4.49 5.23 -0.40
C GLN A 16 -3.29 4.45 0.12
N THR A 17 -2.73 4.94 1.22
CA THR A 17 -1.66 4.23 1.91
C THR A 17 -2.25 2.94 2.47
N ARG A 18 -1.76 1.78 2.04
CA ARG A 18 -2.18 0.46 2.54
C ARG A 18 -1.02 -0.19 3.26
N ASP A 19 -1.29 -0.77 4.43
CA ASP A 19 -0.30 -1.48 5.27
C ASP A 19 0.00 -2.90 4.78
N HIS A 20 -0.83 -3.45 3.88
CA HIS A 20 -0.69 -4.78 3.27
C HIS A 20 -0.69 -5.96 4.26
N LEU A 21 -1.00 -5.76 5.55
CA LEU A 21 -0.95 -6.82 6.55
C LEU A 21 -2.01 -7.91 6.33
N ASP A 22 -3.10 -7.56 5.65
CA ASP A 22 -4.19 -8.47 5.28
C ASP A 22 -3.93 -9.21 3.95
N ASP A 23 -2.84 -8.89 3.24
CA ASP A 23 -2.54 -9.56 1.97
C ASP A 23 -2.16 -11.02 2.21
N PRO A 24 -2.75 -11.99 1.47
CA PRO A 24 -2.48 -13.41 1.65
C PRO A 24 -0.98 -13.75 1.56
N VAL A 25 -0.22 -13.03 0.73
CA VAL A 25 1.23 -13.25 0.59
C VAL A 25 1.98 -12.94 1.89
N ILE A 26 1.54 -11.92 2.64
CA ILE A 26 2.12 -11.57 3.93
C ILE A 26 1.86 -12.67 4.95
N GLY A 27 0.67 -13.27 4.94
CA GLY A 27 0.35 -14.45 5.75
C GLY A 27 1.27 -15.64 5.46
N GLU A 28 1.51 -15.95 4.19
CA GLU A 28 2.41 -17.03 3.78
C GLU A 28 3.87 -16.77 4.20
N LEU A 29 4.35 -15.54 4.00
CA LEU A 29 5.70 -15.13 4.39
C LEU A 29 5.89 -15.24 5.91
N ARG A 30 4.92 -14.78 6.71
CA ARG A 30 4.98 -14.89 8.19
C ARG A 30 4.94 -16.34 8.65
N ASN A 31 4.20 -17.21 7.97
CA ASN A 31 4.18 -18.64 8.27
C ASN A 31 5.51 -19.34 7.92
N ARG A 32 6.20 -18.91 6.86
CA ARG A 32 7.47 -19.49 6.43
C ARG A 32 8.67 -19.01 7.23
N PHE A 33 8.74 -17.71 7.50
CA PHE A 33 9.93 -17.07 8.10
C PHE A 33 9.75 -16.76 9.58
N GLY A 34 8.51 -16.76 10.07
CA GLY A 34 8.17 -16.33 11.42
C GLY A 34 7.57 -14.92 11.42
N PRO A 35 6.72 -14.59 12.41
CA PRO A 35 6.01 -13.32 12.47
C PRO A 35 6.90 -12.09 12.71
N ASP A 36 8.13 -12.29 13.19
CA ASP A 36 9.11 -11.25 13.55
C ASP A 36 10.32 -11.22 12.60
N ALA A 37 10.31 -12.00 11.50
CA ALA A 37 11.44 -12.04 10.57
C ALA A 37 11.55 -10.79 9.69
N PHE A 38 10.43 -10.10 9.45
CA PHE A 38 10.39 -8.90 8.64
C PHE A 38 9.23 -8.01 9.07
N THR A 39 9.33 -6.72 8.75
CA THR A 39 8.21 -5.78 8.89
C THR A 39 7.68 -5.37 7.52
N VAL A 40 6.36 -5.23 7.43
CA VAL A 40 5.68 -4.74 6.22
C VAL A 40 5.51 -3.23 6.34
N GLN A 41 5.99 -2.50 5.33
CA GLN A 41 5.84 -1.05 5.28
C GLN A 41 4.59 -0.68 4.49
N ALA A 42 3.84 0.28 5.01
CA ALA A 42 2.68 0.81 4.31
C ALA A 42 3.13 1.60 3.07
N THR A 43 2.57 1.27 1.90
CA THR A 43 2.95 1.91 0.65
C THR A 43 1.76 2.56 -0.05
N ARG A 44 2.06 3.62 -0.80
CA ARG A 44 1.11 4.34 -1.66
C ARG A 44 1.13 3.85 -3.11
N THR A 45 2.10 3.00 -3.46
CA THR A 45 2.30 2.47 -4.81
C THR A 45 1.51 1.18 -5.06
N GLY A 46 0.87 0.62 -4.03
CA GLY A 46 0.15 -0.65 -4.12
C GLY A 46 1.05 -1.90 -4.09
N VAL A 47 2.37 -1.72 -3.96
CA VAL A 47 3.34 -2.83 -3.86
C VAL A 47 3.78 -2.99 -2.41
N PRO A 48 3.62 -4.15 -1.78
CA PRO A 48 4.11 -4.39 -0.42
C PRO A 48 5.64 -4.36 -0.39
N VAL A 49 6.19 -3.64 0.59
CA VAL A 49 7.64 -3.60 0.85
C VAL A 49 7.89 -4.26 2.19
N CYS A 50 8.79 -5.23 2.22
CA CYS A 50 9.23 -5.93 3.43
C CYS A 50 10.69 -5.62 3.71
N VAL A 51 11.02 -5.35 4.98
CA VAL A 51 12.40 -5.18 5.44
C VAL A 51 12.71 -6.20 6.51
N ASP A 52 13.88 -6.84 6.38
CA ASP A 52 14.41 -7.80 7.35
C ASP A 52 14.58 -7.14 8.72
N GLN A 53 14.17 -7.82 9.79
CA GLN A 53 14.46 -7.39 11.15
C GLN A 53 15.77 -8.03 11.62
N ALA A 54 16.82 -7.22 11.68
CA ALA A 54 18.12 -7.60 12.25
C ALA A 54 18.04 -7.89 13.76
#